data_AF-A0A1F8BY70-F1
#
_entry.id   AF-A0A1F8BY70-F1
#
_cell.length_a   1.000
_cell.length_b   1.000
_cell.length_c   1.000
_cell.angle_alpha   90.00
_cell.angle_beta   90.00
_cell.angle_gamma   90.00
#
_symmetry.space_group_name_H-M   'P 1'
#
loop_
_entity.id
_entity.type
_entity.pdbx_description
1 polymer ?
#
loop_
_entity_poly.entity_id
_entity_poly.type
_entity_poly.pdbx_seq_one_letter_code
_entity_poly.pdbx_strand_id
1 'polypeptide(L)'
;MQLTNSIVIFFQNNSWLALVVLSLPFFYFAYFLTRKSIRNMKTKISDYYPFNVILPKSTTWSSLFLLAIVSILALVLYLVSQKGFVLSPA
;
A
#
# COMPACT_ATOMS: atom_id res chain seq x y z
N MET A 1 -3.52 28.94 -23.13
CA MET A 1 -4.28 29.52 -22.00
C MET A 1 -5.64 28.89 -21.79
N GLN A 2 -6.44 28.60 -22.82
CA GLN A 2 -7.74 27.94 -22.64
C GLN A 2 -7.65 26.52 -22.06
N LEU A 3 -6.67 25.72 -22.49
CA LEU A 3 -6.52 24.33 -22.03
C LEU A 3 -6.27 24.22 -20.52
N THR A 4 -5.38 25.07 -19.98
CA THR A 4 -5.07 25.12 -18.55
C THR A 4 -6.28 25.55 -17.71
N ASN A 5 -7.07 26.51 -18.19
CA ASN A 5 -8.28 26.94 -17.49
C ASN A 5 -9.35 25.84 -17.48
N SER A 6 -9.52 25.12 -18.59
CA SER A 6 -10.46 23.99 -18.65
C SER A 6 -10.05 22.83 -17.73
N ILE A 7 -8.76 22.55 -17.61
CA ILE A 7 -8.24 21.52 -16.68
C ILE A 7 -8.48 21.92 -15.23
N VAL A 8 -8.23 23.19 -14.88
CA VAL A 8 -8.45 23.71 -13.52
C VAL A 8 -9.93 23.65 -13.15
N ILE A 9 -10.84 24.07 -14.05
CA ILE A 9 -12.30 24.00 -13.82
C ILE A 9 -12.74 22.54 -13.69
N PHE A 10 -12.18 21.62 -14.47
CA PHE A 10 -12.49 20.20 -14.39
C PHE A 10 -12.11 19.59 -13.03
N PHE A 11 -10.93 19.90 -12.50
CA PHE A 11 -10.50 19.42 -11.18
C PHE A 11 -11.18 20.14 -10.01
N GLN A 12 -11.60 21.40 -10.17
CA GLN A 12 -12.44 22.10 -9.18
C GLN A 12 -13.82 21.45 -9.07
N ASN A 13 -14.44 21.08 -10.19
CA ASN A 13 -15.75 20.45 -10.22
C ASN A 13 -15.70 18.95 -9.88
N ASN A 14 -14.54 18.30 -10.04
CA ASN A 14 -14.32 16.88 -9.77
C ASN A 14 -13.12 16.68 -8.81
N SER A 15 -13.17 17.32 -7.65
CA SER A 15 -12.11 17.25 -6.63
C SER A 15 -11.77 15.82 -6.19
N TRP A 16 -12.74 14.90 -6.24
CA TRP A 16 -12.51 13.46 -5.99
C TRP A 16 -11.61 12.80 -7.04
N LEU A 17 -11.68 13.21 -8.32
CA LEU A 17 -10.78 12.70 -9.37
C LEU A 17 -9.35 13.19 -9.16
N ALA A 18 -9.15 14.41 -8.63
CA ALA A 18 -7.82 14.91 -8.30
C ALA A 18 -7.14 14.01 -7.25
N LEU A 19 -7.89 13.61 -6.21
CA LEU A 19 -7.40 12.68 -5.18
C LEU A 19 -7.03 11.32 -5.76
N VAL A 20 -7.87 10.77 -6.65
CA VAL A 20 -7.58 9.49 -7.32
C VAL A 20 -6.30 9.60 -8.15
N VAL A 21 -6.17 10.64 -8.98
CA VAL A 21 -5.01 10.85 -9.84
C VAL A 21 -3.72 11.04 -9.03
N LEU A 22 -3.78 11.79 -7.93
CA LEU A 22 -2.63 11.97 -7.02
C LEU A 22 -2.28 10.70 -6.23
N SER A 23 -3.23 9.82 -5.97
CA SER A 23 -3.00 8.57 -5.24
C SER A 23 -2.32 7.49 -6.10
N LEU A 24 -2.54 7.48 -7.41
CA LEU A 24 -1.94 6.52 -8.36
C LEU A 24 -0.41 6.40 -8.25
N PRO A 25 0.38 7.50 -8.28
CA PRO A 25 1.82 7.41 -8.15
C PRO A 25 2.24 6.88 -6.77
N PHE A 26 1.46 7.18 -5.72
CA PHE A 26 1.74 6.67 -4.37
C PHE A 26 1.57 5.14 -4.29
N PHE A 27 0.47 4.60 -4.83
CA PHE A 27 0.26 3.15 -4.90
C PHE A 27 1.29 2.45 -5.78
N TYR A 28 1.64 3.06 -6.92
CA TYR A 28 2.69 2.53 -7.80
C TYR A 28 4.05 2.46 -7.08
N PHE A 29 4.41 3.52 -6.36
CA PHE A 29 5.67 3.57 -5.61
C PHE A 29 5.70 2.58 -4.45
N ALA A 30 4.60 2.47 -3.70
CA ALA A 30 4.44 1.47 -2.65
C ALA A 30 4.62 0.05 -3.22
N TYR A 31 3.92 -0.28 -4.31
CA TYR A 31 4.06 -1.57 -4.99
C TYR A 31 5.50 -1.85 -5.46
N PHE A 32 6.18 -0.85 -6.02
CA PHE A 32 7.56 -0.98 -6.47
C PHE A 32 8.51 -1.28 -5.29
N LEU A 33 8.38 -0.55 -4.18
CA LEU A 33 9.15 -0.79 -2.97
C LEU A 33 8.89 -2.18 -2.39
N THR A 34 7.63 -2.61 -2.29
CA THR A 34 7.26 -3.94 -1.78
C THR A 34 7.86 -5.04 -2.65
N ARG A 35 7.79 -4.90 -3.98
CA ARG A 35 8.36 -5.88 -4.92
C ARG A 35 9.87 -5.96 -4.79
N LYS A 36 10.57 -4.82 -4.66
CA LYS A 36 12.02 -4.78 -4.45
C LYS A 36 12.42 -5.39 -3.10
N SER A 37 11.66 -5.10 -2.04
CA SER A 37 11.86 -5.66 -0.70
C SER A 37 11.73 -7.18 -0.70
N ILE A 38 10.65 -7.72 -1.30
CA ILE A 38 10.43 -9.17 -1.40
C ILE A 38 11.53 -9.86 -2.20
N ARG A 39 11.98 -9.25 -3.31
CA ARG A 39 13.07 -9.82 -4.11
C ARG A 39 14.36 -9.91 -3.28
N ASN A 40 14.68 -8.86 -2.51
CA ASN A 40 15.85 -8.83 -1.65
C ASN A 40 15.72 -9.76 -0.42
N MET A 41 14.51 -9.95 0.12
CA MET A 41 14.26 -10.89 1.21
C MET A 41 14.34 -12.34 0.74
N LYS A 42 13.73 -12.66 -0.41
CA LYS A 42 13.84 -14.01 -0.99
C LYS A 42 15.30 -14.37 -1.26
N THR A 43 16.13 -13.46 -1.77
CA THR A 43 17.55 -13.79 -2.01
C THR A 43 18.39 -13.94 -0.75
N LYS A 44 18.01 -13.32 0.38
CA LYS A 44 18.81 -13.36 1.62
C LYS A 44 18.32 -14.36 2.66
N ILE A 45 17.03 -14.67 2.67
CA ILE A 45 16.38 -15.43 3.75
C ILE A 45 15.72 -16.72 3.24
N SER A 46 15.70 -16.97 1.91
CA SER A 46 15.24 -18.24 1.33
C SER A 46 15.85 -19.47 2.02
N ASP A 47 17.11 -19.36 2.46
CA ASP A 47 17.83 -20.48 3.06
C ASP A 47 17.49 -20.70 4.55
N TYR A 48 16.94 -19.68 5.22
CA TYR A 48 16.72 -19.68 6.67
C TYR A 48 15.25 -19.71 7.10
N TYR A 49 14.32 -19.27 6.22
CA TYR A 49 12.90 -19.21 6.55
C TYR A 49 12.08 -19.73 5.38
N PRO A 50 11.09 -20.61 5.60
CA PRO A 50 10.32 -21.25 4.53
C PRO A 50 9.27 -20.26 4.01
N PHE A 51 9.71 -19.13 3.45
CA PHE A 51 8.85 -18.15 2.80
C PHE A 51 8.02 -18.77 1.68
N ASN A 52 8.44 -19.90 1.12
CA ASN A 52 7.68 -20.67 0.14
C ASN A 52 6.38 -21.28 0.69
N VAL A 53 6.24 -21.41 2.02
CA VAL A 53 5.05 -21.95 2.69
C VAL A 53 4.03 -20.86 2.97
N ILE A 54 4.47 -19.64 3.29
CA ILE A 54 3.61 -18.53 3.73
C ILE A 54 3.33 -17.54 2.59
N LEU A 55 4.33 -17.26 1.75
CA LEU A 55 4.21 -16.32 0.63
C LEU A 55 3.95 -17.07 -0.69
N PRO A 56 3.04 -16.56 -1.55
CA PRO A 56 2.84 -17.09 -2.88
C PRO A 56 4.15 -17.21 -3.66
N LYS A 57 4.37 -18.32 -4.38
CA LYS A 57 5.62 -18.54 -5.14
C LYS A 57 5.90 -17.41 -6.13
N SER A 58 4.86 -16.84 -6.73
CA SER A 58 4.98 -15.69 -7.62
C SER A 58 5.29 -14.39 -6.87
N THR A 59 6.30 -13.66 -7.35
CA THR A 59 6.76 -12.37 -6.80
C THR A 59 5.66 -11.31 -6.82
N THR A 60 4.81 -11.31 -7.84
CA THR A 60 3.69 -10.37 -7.99
C THR A 60 2.60 -10.63 -6.94
N TRP A 61 2.30 -11.90 -6.70
CA TRP A 61 1.31 -12.30 -5.71
C TRP A 61 1.84 -12.12 -4.28
N SER A 62 3.14 -12.36 -4.05
CA SER A 62 3.79 -12.03 -2.78
C SER A 62 3.66 -10.55 -2.44
N SER A 63 3.85 -9.64 -3.41
CA SER A 63 3.77 -8.19 -3.14
C SER A 63 2.35 -7.73 -2.87
N LEU A 64 1.37 -8.27 -3.59
CA LEU A 64 -0.04 -8.02 -3.29
C LEU A 64 -0.44 -8.53 -1.91
N PHE A 65 0.02 -9.72 -1.52
CA PHE A 65 -0.26 -10.30 -0.21
C PHE A 65 0.33 -9.45 0.93
N LEU A 66 1.57 -8.98 0.76
CA LEU A 66 2.23 -8.10 1.72
C LEU A 66 1.55 -6.73 1.82
N LEU A 67 1.15 -6.15 0.68
CA LEU A 67 0.36 -4.92 0.65
C LEU A 67 -0.98 -5.08 1.36
N ALA A 68 -1.66 -6.21 1.17
CA ALA A 68 -2.90 -6.52 1.87
C ALA A 68 -2.69 -6.62 3.39
N ILE A 69 -1.65 -7.33 3.85
CA ILE A 69 -1.31 -7.40 5.28
C ILE A 69 -1.03 -6.02 5.86
N VAL A 70 -0.21 -5.21 5.17
CA VAL A 70 0.11 -3.84 5.63
C VAL A 70 -1.14 -2.96 5.66
N SER A 71 -2.05 -3.12 4.69
CA SER A 71 -3.30 -2.36 4.65
C SER A 71 -4.25 -2.75 5.79
N ILE A 72 -4.35 -4.05 6.09
CA ILE A 72 -5.10 -4.56 7.25
C ILE A 72 -4.47 -4.03 8.54
N LEU A 73 -3.14 -4.06 8.66
CA LEU A 73 -2.45 -3.57 9.84
C LEU A 73 -2.66 -2.06 10.03
N ALA A 74 -2.59 -1.28 8.95
CA ALA A 74 -2.86 0.16 8.97
C ALA A 74 -4.31 0.45 9.35
N LEU A 75 -5.28 -0.34 8.85
CA LEU A 75 -6.68 -0.23 9.23
C LEU A 75 -6.87 -0.53 10.72
N VAL A 76 -6.24 -1.60 11.22
CA VAL A 76 -6.27 -1.97 12.66
C VAL A 76 -5.68 -0.84 13.50
N LEU A 77 -4.51 -0.30 13.14
CA LEU A 77 -3.88 0.81 13.83
C LEU A 77 -4.75 2.08 13.82
N TYR A 78 -5.45 2.36 12.71
CA TYR A 78 -6.38 3.48 12.62
C TYR A 78 -7.60 3.29 13.53
N LEU A 79 -8.17 2.08 13.58
CA LEU A 79 -9.28 1.79 14.49
C LEU A 79 -8.85 1.85 15.97
N VAL A 80 -7.63 1.39 16.26
CA VAL A 80 -6.98 1.46 17.58
C VAL A 80 -6.64 2.90 17.97
N SER A 81 -6.35 3.78 17.03
CA SER A 81 -6.06 5.20 17.32
C SER A 81 -7.31 6.07 17.44
N GLN A 82 -8.41 5.71 16.77
CA GLN A 82 -9.67 6.45 16.84
C GLN A 82 -10.53 6.12 18.04
N LYS A 83 -10.50 4.88 18.52
CA LYS A 83 -11.08 4.53 19.81
C LYS A 83 -9.95 4.64 20.83
N GLY A 84 -10.21 5.16 22.03
CA GLY A 84 -9.28 5.08 23.15
C GLY A 84 -9.04 3.63 23.54
N PHE A 85 -8.32 2.88 22.69
CA PHE A 85 -8.03 1.47 22.82
C PHE A 85 -6.96 1.35 23.89
N VAL A 86 -7.39 1.51 25.14
CA VAL A 86 -6.62 1.11 26.30
C VAL A 86 -6.46 -0.39 26.15
N LEU A 87 -5.25 -0.83 25.82
CA LEU A 87 -4.81 -2.20 26.08
C LEU A 87 -4.99 -2.39 27.59
N SER A 88 -6.20 -2.82 28.00
CA SER A 88 -6.44 -3.17 29.39
C SER A 88 -5.40 -4.23 29.73
N PRO A 89 -4.59 -4.03 30.78
CA PRO A 89 -3.56 -4.99 31.11
C PRO A 89 -4.25 -6.32 31.39
N ALA A 90 -3.78 -7.36 30.71
CA ALA A 90 -4.13 -8.74 31.01
C ALA A 90 -3.58 -9.13 32.39
#